data_AF-A0A7V4XEB3-F1
#
_entry.id   AF-A0A7V4XEB3-F1
#
_cell.length_a   1.000
_cell.length_b   1.000
_cell.length_c   1.000
_cell.angle_alpha   90.00
_cell.angle_beta   90.00
_cell.angle_gamma   90.00
#
_symmetry.space_group_name_H-M   'P 1'
#
loop_
_entity.id
_entity.type
_entity.pdbx_description
1 polymer ?
#
loop_
_entity_poly.entity_id
_entity_poly.type
_entity_poly.pdbx_seq_one_letter_code
_entity_poly.pdbx_strand_id
1 'polypeptide(L)'
;MMRVFMIVLALVLACAAAALAQNETSSGNNQSSSSQPSMSSSSTGDQMVDACVSRCMSISQQQINAMRAQGLSNSDIAMAAAISMRSGQPLSAVVNQWQSTKNWSQVASHFNVSISDLASAPAAASSPDAESFNTAFVSQYYSIPQSQIRSLRQQGYSWEDINLMANAALRTGQPISQIASLRSQGLSWADIATRYNVACNTLVSPVPATCVMTSPVGAGPVAQPCAPRTPCPIINLPCAIYDIRGRIILSQDQALNYYANGYDWLDVAVAANIARYTGMPIFQVLTDMRGMGSWWNLIYEYSVPPSVAFNVADYPFPQNSIYSSKVAEANMKAIQKYQRAGVYPPCTYPPPAICSPCSSCQPTTVPGQGPAVCPCNPVPTMTPPATCPPGTVPTLTPTCPPGTVPTGTGPVTGQPYTQTTPSGTTVTQPSSAPY
;
A
#
# COMPACT_ATOMS: atom_id res chain seq x y z
N MET A 1 -39.30 0.26 -3.99
CA MET A 1 -38.50 0.61 -5.20
C MET A 1 -37.50 1.76 -4.97
N MET A 2 -37.81 2.82 -4.23
CA MET A 2 -36.83 3.87 -3.86
C MET A 2 -35.66 3.42 -2.94
N ARG A 3 -35.82 2.33 -2.17
CA ARG A 3 -34.87 1.92 -1.13
C ARG A 3 -33.54 1.35 -1.62
N VAL A 4 -33.45 0.93 -2.88
CA VAL A 4 -32.24 0.26 -3.42
C VAL A 4 -31.43 1.20 -4.33
N PHE A 5 -32.10 2.15 -5.00
CA PHE A 5 -31.43 3.33 -5.55
C PHE A 5 -30.78 4.13 -4.42
N MET A 6 -31.44 4.25 -3.27
CA MET A 6 -30.86 4.78 -2.03
C MET A 6 -29.65 4.00 -1.52
N ILE A 7 -29.32 2.78 -1.96
CA ILE A 7 -28.18 2.00 -1.43
C ILE A 7 -26.88 2.31 -2.16
N VAL A 8 -26.88 2.31 -3.50
CA VAL A 8 -25.74 2.81 -4.28
C VAL A 8 -25.62 4.33 -4.13
N LEU A 9 -26.76 5.03 -4.11
CA LEU A 9 -26.81 6.45 -3.80
C LEU A 9 -26.41 6.71 -2.34
N ALA A 10 -26.66 5.85 -1.34
CA ALA A 10 -26.18 6.05 0.03
C ALA A 10 -24.71 5.65 0.21
N LEU A 11 -24.16 4.69 -0.52
CA LEU A 11 -22.71 4.43 -0.51
C LEU A 11 -21.94 5.59 -1.15
N VAL A 12 -22.48 6.16 -2.23
CA VAL A 12 -21.91 7.35 -2.89
C VAL A 12 -22.26 8.66 -2.13
N LEU A 13 -23.45 8.80 -1.53
CA LEU A 13 -23.88 9.95 -0.70
C LEU A 13 -23.28 9.92 0.71
N ALA A 14 -23.02 8.78 1.33
CA ALA A 14 -22.32 8.74 2.62
C ALA A 14 -20.87 9.21 2.46
N CYS A 15 -20.27 8.95 1.30
CA CYS A 15 -18.97 9.53 0.94
C CYS A 15 -19.08 11.03 0.54
N ALA A 16 -20.16 11.45 -0.15
CA ALA A 16 -20.34 12.85 -0.58
C ALA A 16 -20.88 13.81 0.50
N ALA A 17 -21.68 13.34 1.45
CA ALA A 17 -22.23 14.13 2.56
C ALA A 17 -21.14 14.54 3.57
N ALA A 18 -20.09 13.72 3.72
CA ALA A 18 -18.89 14.08 4.47
C ALA A 18 -18.05 15.17 3.80
N ALA A 19 -18.12 15.28 2.46
CA ALA A 19 -17.43 16.32 1.69
C ALA A 19 -18.20 17.66 1.66
N LEU A 20 -19.54 17.62 1.71
CA LEU A 20 -20.38 18.84 1.73
C LEU A 20 -20.36 19.59 3.07
N ALA A 21 -20.12 18.90 4.20
CA ALA A 21 -20.01 19.54 5.51
C ALA A 21 -18.75 20.42 5.70
N GLN A 22 -17.81 20.41 4.75
CA GLN A 22 -16.56 21.19 4.81
C GLN A 22 -16.59 22.49 3.98
N ASN A 23 -17.66 22.76 3.21
CA ASN A 23 -17.63 23.82 2.19
C ASN A 23 -18.54 25.04 2.47
N GLU A 24 -19.15 25.14 3.66
CA GLU A 24 -20.01 26.30 4.02
C GLU A 24 -19.24 27.51 4.59
N THR A 25 -17.93 27.65 4.35
CA THR A 25 -17.20 28.84 4.82
C THR A 25 -16.19 29.34 3.81
N SER A 26 -16.65 29.75 2.63
CA SER A 26 -15.92 30.69 1.75
C SER A 26 -16.85 31.24 0.68
N SER A 27 -17.51 32.36 0.97
CA SER A 27 -18.15 33.20 -0.04
C SER A 27 -17.52 34.59 0.02
N GLY A 28 -16.90 35.00 -1.10
CA GLY A 28 -16.54 36.40 -1.35
C GLY A 28 -15.11 36.63 -1.82
N ASN A 29 -14.84 36.47 -3.12
CA ASN A 29 -14.39 37.60 -3.96
C ASN A 29 -14.22 37.19 -5.43
N ASN A 30 -14.90 37.94 -6.30
CA ASN A 30 -14.72 37.91 -7.75
C ASN A 30 -13.47 38.72 -8.12
N GLN A 31 -12.50 38.08 -8.75
CA GLN A 31 -11.58 38.77 -9.66
C GLN A 31 -11.26 37.88 -10.85
N SER A 32 -11.61 38.38 -12.03
CA SER A 32 -11.37 37.75 -13.33
C SER A 32 -9.92 37.95 -13.75
N SER A 33 -9.18 36.86 -13.86
CA SER A 33 -7.93 36.79 -14.63
C SER A 33 -7.74 35.37 -15.13
N SER A 34 -7.45 35.25 -16.42
CA SER A 34 -7.26 34.00 -17.17
C SER A 34 -6.13 33.17 -16.58
N SER A 35 -6.47 32.00 -16.03
CA SER A 35 -5.52 31.06 -15.45
C SER A 35 -5.78 29.66 -16.00
N GLN A 36 -4.70 28.95 -16.33
CA GLN A 36 -4.76 27.51 -16.62
C GLN A 36 -5.46 26.77 -15.47
N PRO A 37 -6.20 25.69 -15.76
CA PRO A 37 -6.97 24.98 -14.75
C PRO A 37 -6.04 24.37 -13.71
N SER A 38 -5.94 25.01 -12.53
CA SER A 38 -5.32 24.39 -11.37
C SER A 38 -6.16 23.15 -11.05
N MET A 39 -5.55 21.97 -11.14
CA MET A 39 -6.23 20.75 -10.70
C MET A 39 -6.49 20.89 -9.20
N SER A 40 -7.74 21.22 -8.84
CA SER A 40 -8.18 21.24 -7.47
C SER A 40 -7.88 19.87 -6.87
N SER A 41 -7.08 19.82 -5.81
CA SER A 41 -6.83 18.58 -5.08
C SER A 41 -8.17 17.98 -4.67
N SER A 42 -8.54 16.85 -5.28
CA SER A 42 -9.77 16.11 -4.97
C SER A 42 -9.85 15.86 -3.46
N SER A 43 -11.02 16.03 -2.85
CA SER A 43 -11.18 15.72 -1.42
C SER A 43 -10.84 14.25 -1.14
N THR A 44 -10.46 13.90 0.09
CA THR A 44 -10.21 12.49 0.46
C THR A 44 -11.44 11.61 0.19
N GLY A 45 -12.65 12.15 0.34
CA GLY A 45 -13.89 11.47 -0.01
C GLY A 45 -14.00 11.16 -1.50
N ASP A 46 -13.62 12.11 -2.36
CA ASP A 46 -13.60 11.90 -3.81
C ASP A 46 -12.62 10.79 -4.23
N GLN A 47 -11.44 10.73 -3.60
CA GLN A 47 -10.45 9.69 -3.89
C GLN A 47 -10.94 8.29 -3.52
N MET A 48 -11.70 8.16 -2.43
CA MET A 48 -12.29 6.88 -2.04
C MET A 48 -13.37 6.45 -3.03
N VAL A 49 -14.23 7.38 -3.44
CA VAL A 49 -15.25 7.09 -4.45
C VAL A 49 -14.56 6.70 -5.75
N ASP A 50 -13.48 7.39 -6.14
CA ASP A 50 -12.75 7.07 -7.36
C ASP A 50 -12.15 5.68 -7.34
N ALA A 51 -11.47 5.33 -6.24
CA ALA A 51 -10.92 3.99 -6.06
C ALA A 51 -12.01 2.91 -6.14
N CYS A 52 -13.17 3.19 -5.53
CA CYS A 52 -14.32 2.29 -5.56
C CYS A 52 -14.89 2.14 -6.97
N VAL A 53 -15.22 3.24 -7.66
CA VAL A 53 -15.80 3.17 -9.01
C VAL A 53 -14.79 2.60 -10.01
N SER A 54 -13.51 2.99 -9.90
CA SER A 54 -12.44 2.50 -10.77
C SER A 54 -12.32 0.98 -10.72
N ARG A 55 -12.33 0.42 -9.51
CA ARG A 55 -12.17 -1.03 -9.30
C ARG A 55 -13.44 -1.82 -9.54
N CYS A 56 -14.60 -1.32 -9.09
CA CYS A 56 -15.87 -2.02 -9.22
C CYS A 56 -16.42 -2.01 -10.65
N MET A 57 -16.12 -0.96 -11.43
CA MET A 57 -16.69 -0.77 -12.76
C MET A 57 -15.64 -0.76 -13.88
N SER A 58 -14.39 -1.10 -13.56
CA SER A 58 -13.27 -1.17 -14.51
C SER A 58 -13.07 0.13 -15.31
N ILE A 59 -13.32 1.28 -14.68
CA ILE A 59 -13.06 2.60 -15.27
C ILE A 59 -11.72 3.14 -14.75
N SER A 60 -10.92 3.78 -15.58
CA SER A 60 -9.65 4.36 -15.13
C SER A 60 -9.85 5.68 -14.38
N GLN A 61 -8.91 6.04 -13.50
CA GLN A 61 -8.88 7.35 -12.83
C GLN A 61 -8.93 8.51 -13.84
N GLN A 62 -8.27 8.37 -14.99
CA GLN A 62 -8.29 9.38 -16.05
C GLN A 62 -9.69 9.58 -16.63
N GLN A 63 -10.46 8.50 -16.83
CA GLN A 63 -11.86 8.60 -17.27
C GLN A 63 -12.75 9.25 -16.21
N ILE A 64 -12.53 8.95 -14.93
CA ILE A 64 -13.24 9.61 -13.83
C ILE A 64 -12.97 11.11 -13.83
N ASN A 65 -11.70 11.51 -13.91
CA ASN A 65 -11.30 12.91 -13.96
C ASN A 65 -11.89 13.61 -15.20
N ALA A 66 -11.90 12.94 -16.35
CA ALA A 66 -12.50 13.48 -17.57
C ALA A 66 -14.02 13.68 -17.46
N MET A 67 -14.74 12.79 -16.76
CA MET A 67 -16.17 12.95 -16.49
C MET A 67 -16.44 14.09 -15.50
N ARG A 68 -15.61 14.24 -14.46
CA ARG A 68 -15.71 15.40 -13.55
C ARG A 68 -15.45 16.72 -14.26
N ALA A 69 -14.47 16.75 -15.18
CA ALA A 69 -14.21 17.91 -16.01
C ALA A 69 -15.40 18.28 -16.92
N GLN A 70 -16.27 17.32 -17.23
CA GLN A 70 -17.54 17.53 -17.94
C GLN A 70 -18.72 17.88 -17.01
N GLY A 71 -18.46 18.11 -15.72
CA GLY A 71 -19.45 18.49 -14.72
C GLY A 71 -20.30 17.34 -14.17
N LEU A 72 -19.88 16.08 -14.35
CA LEU A 72 -20.57 14.94 -13.76
C LEU A 72 -20.26 14.84 -12.26
N SER A 73 -21.30 14.61 -11.47
CA SER A 73 -21.15 14.28 -10.06
C SER A 73 -20.64 12.84 -9.86
N ASN A 74 -20.19 12.51 -8.65
CA ASN A 74 -19.80 11.14 -8.29
C ASN A 74 -20.94 10.12 -8.51
N SER A 75 -22.19 10.52 -8.26
CA SER A 75 -23.38 9.70 -8.55
C SER A 75 -23.60 9.51 -10.05
N ASP A 76 -23.37 10.55 -10.85
CA ASP A 76 -23.50 10.47 -12.31
C ASP A 76 -22.44 9.55 -12.91
N ILE A 77 -21.20 9.63 -12.42
CA ILE A 77 -20.09 8.77 -12.81
C ILE A 77 -20.39 7.29 -12.51
N ALA A 78 -20.86 7.00 -11.30
CA ALA A 78 -21.24 5.64 -10.91
C ALA A 78 -22.40 5.11 -11.75
N MET A 79 -23.41 5.94 -12.05
CA MET A 79 -24.54 5.55 -12.88
C MET A 79 -24.13 5.31 -14.34
N ALA A 80 -23.30 6.18 -14.92
CA ALA A 80 -22.77 6.04 -16.27
C ALA A 80 -22.00 4.72 -16.41
N ALA A 81 -21.13 4.43 -15.45
CA ALA A 81 -20.32 3.23 -15.45
C ALA A 81 -21.17 1.96 -15.23
N ALA A 82 -22.20 2.01 -14.38
CA ALA A 82 -23.12 0.89 -14.20
C ALA A 82 -23.93 0.57 -15.48
N ILE A 83 -24.45 1.60 -16.16
CA ILE A 83 -25.16 1.44 -17.45
C ILE A 83 -24.21 0.92 -18.52
N SER A 84 -23.01 1.49 -18.63
CA SER A 84 -21.98 1.06 -19.59
C SER A 84 -21.64 -0.42 -19.42
N MET A 85 -21.39 -0.85 -18.18
CA MET A 85 -21.08 -2.23 -17.85
C MET A 85 -22.24 -3.19 -18.17
N ARG A 86 -23.48 -2.80 -17.90
CA ARG A 86 -24.66 -3.65 -18.14
C ARG A 86 -25.08 -3.72 -19.60
N SER A 87 -25.01 -2.60 -20.31
CA SER A 87 -25.38 -2.51 -21.73
C SER A 87 -24.27 -3.01 -22.67
N GLY A 88 -23.04 -3.13 -22.16
CA GLY A 88 -21.84 -3.37 -22.97
C GLY A 88 -21.43 -2.18 -23.82
N GLN A 89 -22.08 -1.02 -23.66
CA GLN A 89 -21.80 0.18 -24.44
C GLN A 89 -20.61 0.94 -23.87
N PRO A 90 -19.80 1.62 -24.71
CA PRO A 90 -18.69 2.44 -24.24
C PRO A 90 -19.17 3.51 -23.25
N LEU A 91 -18.40 3.73 -22.18
CA LEU A 91 -18.71 4.73 -21.15
C LEU A 91 -18.96 6.13 -21.75
N SER A 92 -18.20 6.52 -22.77
CA SER A 92 -18.36 7.80 -23.46
C SER A 92 -19.73 7.93 -24.15
N ALA A 93 -20.27 6.85 -24.73
CA ALA A 93 -21.60 6.87 -25.33
C ALA A 93 -22.69 7.11 -24.28
N VAL A 94 -22.55 6.49 -23.11
CA VAL A 94 -23.47 6.67 -21.98
C VAL A 94 -23.41 8.10 -21.44
N VAL A 95 -22.22 8.65 -21.26
CA VAL A 95 -22.02 10.03 -20.80
C VAL A 95 -22.59 11.04 -21.81
N ASN A 96 -22.37 10.84 -23.11
CA ASN A 96 -22.93 11.71 -24.15
C ASN A 96 -24.47 11.70 -24.14
N GLN A 97 -25.07 10.52 -23.95
CA GLN A 97 -26.53 10.40 -23.84
C GLN A 97 -27.07 11.04 -22.57
N TRP A 98 -26.32 11.00 -21.46
CA TRP A 98 -26.68 11.76 -20.27
C TRP A 98 -26.56 13.26 -20.48
N GLN A 99 -25.57 13.72 -21.22
CA GLN A 99 -25.43 15.15 -21.53
C GLN A 99 -26.59 15.70 -22.36
N SER A 100 -27.16 14.90 -23.28
CA SER A 100 -28.30 15.32 -24.10
C SER A 100 -29.63 15.32 -23.35
N THR A 101 -29.85 14.31 -22.49
CA THR A 101 -31.14 14.10 -21.81
C THR A 101 -31.21 14.66 -20.40
N LYS A 102 -30.06 14.72 -19.71
CA LYS A 102 -29.93 14.99 -18.27
C LYS A 102 -30.89 14.13 -17.42
N ASN A 103 -31.22 12.92 -17.88
CA ASN A 103 -32.18 12.03 -17.23
C ASN A 103 -31.74 10.57 -17.31
N TRP A 104 -31.28 10.01 -16.19
CA TRP A 104 -30.76 8.64 -16.14
C TRP A 104 -31.78 7.55 -16.53
N SER A 105 -33.08 7.78 -16.32
CA SER A 105 -34.11 6.82 -16.75
C SER A 105 -34.19 6.74 -18.27
N GLN A 106 -34.08 7.88 -18.95
CA GLN A 106 -34.06 7.94 -20.42
C GLN A 106 -32.75 7.37 -20.97
N VAL A 107 -31.61 7.66 -20.33
CA VAL A 107 -30.31 7.07 -20.70
C VAL A 107 -30.34 5.54 -20.59
N ALA A 108 -30.82 5.00 -19.46
CA ALA A 108 -30.89 3.57 -19.25
C ALA A 108 -31.82 2.89 -20.27
N SER A 109 -33.01 3.46 -20.49
CA SER A 109 -33.95 2.97 -21.52
C SER A 109 -33.35 3.02 -22.93
N HIS A 110 -32.57 4.05 -23.26
CA HIS A 110 -31.92 4.17 -24.57
C HIS A 110 -30.94 3.01 -24.83
N PHE A 111 -30.27 2.53 -23.78
CA PHE A 111 -29.35 1.39 -23.86
C PHE A 111 -29.99 0.05 -23.48
N ASN A 112 -31.32 -0.02 -23.46
CA ASN A 112 -32.10 -1.22 -23.11
C ASN A 112 -31.72 -1.81 -21.74
N VAL A 113 -31.39 -0.95 -20.78
CA VAL A 113 -31.11 -1.30 -19.39
C VAL A 113 -32.27 -0.82 -18.53
N SER A 114 -32.91 -1.72 -17.77
CA SER A 114 -33.91 -1.29 -16.81
C SER A 114 -33.25 -0.65 -15.58
N ILE A 115 -33.79 0.47 -15.11
CA ILE A 115 -33.38 1.07 -13.82
C ILE A 115 -33.58 0.07 -12.66
N SER A 116 -34.57 -0.82 -12.74
CA SER A 116 -34.74 -1.89 -11.74
C SER A 116 -33.56 -2.86 -11.73
N ASP A 117 -32.92 -3.08 -12.88
CA ASP A 117 -31.81 -4.03 -13.04
C ASP A 117 -30.48 -3.40 -12.59
N LEU A 118 -30.35 -2.08 -12.72
CA LEU A 118 -29.30 -1.31 -12.09
C LEU A 118 -29.46 -1.29 -10.57
N ALA A 119 -30.71 -1.19 -10.09
CA ALA A 119 -31.01 -1.25 -8.67
C ALA A 119 -30.83 -2.67 -8.10
N SER A 120 -30.98 -3.74 -8.90
CA SER A 120 -30.73 -5.12 -8.46
C SER A 120 -29.30 -5.60 -8.72
N ALA A 121 -28.47 -4.78 -9.38
CA ALA A 121 -27.03 -5.02 -9.50
C ALA A 121 -26.27 -5.21 -8.17
N PRO A 122 -26.72 -4.72 -6.98
CA PRO A 122 -26.15 -5.11 -5.70
C PRO A 122 -26.31 -6.60 -5.36
N ALA A 123 -27.10 -7.39 -6.10
CA ALA A 123 -27.02 -8.85 -5.99
C ALA A 123 -25.64 -9.40 -6.44
N ALA A 124 -24.90 -8.64 -7.26
CA ALA A 124 -23.49 -8.89 -7.52
C ALA A 124 -22.59 -8.52 -6.32
N ALA A 125 -23.06 -7.77 -5.32
CA ALA A 125 -22.35 -7.57 -4.05
C ALA A 125 -22.25 -8.86 -3.21
N SER A 126 -23.11 -9.85 -3.51
CA SER A 126 -23.01 -11.21 -2.97
C SER A 126 -22.18 -12.15 -3.86
N SER A 127 -21.60 -11.65 -4.95
CA SER A 127 -20.62 -12.45 -5.69
C SER A 127 -19.38 -12.66 -4.81
N PRO A 128 -18.72 -13.83 -4.90
CA PRO A 128 -17.48 -14.09 -4.16
C PRO A 128 -16.41 -13.00 -4.36
N ASP A 129 -16.37 -12.41 -5.55
CA ASP A 129 -15.41 -11.34 -5.90
C ASP A 129 -15.75 -10.02 -5.21
N ALA A 130 -17.03 -9.63 -5.19
CA ALA A 130 -17.46 -8.42 -4.49
C ALA A 130 -17.34 -8.56 -2.96
N GLU A 131 -17.67 -9.73 -2.40
CA GLU A 131 -17.44 -10.02 -0.98
C GLU A 131 -15.95 -9.94 -0.63
N SER A 132 -15.07 -10.49 -1.47
CA SER A 132 -13.62 -10.43 -1.27
C SER A 132 -13.10 -9.00 -1.36
N PHE A 133 -13.58 -8.23 -2.33
CA PHE A 133 -13.23 -6.81 -2.48
C PHE A 133 -13.68 -5.98 -1.28
N ASN A 134 -14.95 -6.05 -0.90
CA ASN A 134 -15.48 -5.27 0.22
C ASN A 134 -14.80 -5.65 1.53
N THR A 135 -14.50 -6.95 1.72
CA THR A 135 -13.72 -7.43 2.87
C THR A 135 -12.34 -6.78 2.90
N ALA A 136 -11.61 -6.79 1.78
CA ALA A 136 -10.28 -6.20 1.68
C ALA A 136 -10.32 -4.68 1.86
N PHE A 137 -11.30 -4.00 1.27
CA PHE A 137 -11.49 -2.56 1.35
C PHE A 137 -11.71 -2.11 2.80
N VAL A 138 -12.73 -2.66 3.49
CA VAL A 138 -13.02 -2.31 4.88
C VAL A 138 -11.83 -2.64 5.78
N SER A 139 -11.18 -3.78 5.52
CA SER A 139 -10.01 -4.22 6.29
C SER A 139 -8.85 -3.24 6.19
N GLN A 140 -8.52 -2.83 4.97
CA GLN A 140 -7.43 -1.89 4.71
C GLN A 140 -7.77 -0.48 5.18
N TYR A 141 -9.00 -0.03 4.96
CA TYR A 141 -9.40 1.34 5.27
C TYR A 141 -9.51 1.61 6.77
N TYR A 142 -10.08 0.67 7.53
CA TYR A 142 -10.29 0.82 8.97
C TYR A 142 -9.26 0.06 9.83
N SER A 143 -8.27 -0.57 9.19
CA SER A 143 -7.29 -1.45 9.85
C SER A 143 -7.92 -2.57 10.68
N ILE A 144 -9.01 -3.15 10.18
CA ILE A 144 -9.75 -4.24 10.84
C ILE A 144 -9.37 -5.57 10.20
N PRO A 145 -9.08 -6.65 10.97
CA PRO A 145 -8.79 -7.95 10.39
C PRO A 145 -9.92 -8.46 9.48
N GLN A 146 -9.58 -8.94 8.27
CA GLN A 146 -10.55 -9.50 7.32
C GLN A 146 -11.42 -10.61 7.94
N SER A 147 -10.87 -11.41 8.86
CA SER A 147 -11.61 -12.46 9.57
C SER A 147 -12.75 -11.92 10.41
N GLN A 148 -12.58 -10.76 11.07
CA GLN A 148 -13.65 -10.10 11.83
C GLN A 148 -14.75 -9.58 10.90
N ILE A 149 -14.37 -9.01 9.76
CA ILE A 149 -15.33 -8.52 8.76
C ILE A 149 -16.16 -9.67 8.17
N ARG A 150 -15.53 -10.78 7.81
CA ARG A 150 -16.23 -11.99 7.35
C ARG A 150 -17.17 -12.55 8.42
N SER A 151 -16.76 -12.53 9.69
CA SER A 151 -17.63 -12.94 10.80
C SER A 151 -18.88 -12.05 10.89
N LEU A 152 -18.75 -10.73 10.74
CA LEU A 152 -19.91 -9.82 10.72
C LEU A 152 -20.83 -10.08 9.52
N ARG A 153 -20.26 -10.34 8.33
CA ARG A 153 -21.04 -10.76 7.16
C ARG A 153 -21.82 -12.05 7.40
N GLN A 154 -21.18 -13.05 8.01
CA GLN A 154 -21.82 -14.33 8.38
C GLN A 154 -22.93 -14.16 9.43
N GLN A 155 -22.83 -13.14 10.29
CA GLN A 155 -23.89 -12.77 11.23
C GLN A 155 -25.07 -12.03 10.56
N GLY A 156 -25.00 -11.76 9.26
CA GLY A 156 -26.06 -11.14 8.49
C GLY A 156 -26.00 -9.62 8.40
N TYR A 157 -24.94 -8.98 8.91
CA TYR A 157 -24.77 -7.53 8.78
C TYR A 157 -24.51 -7.14 7.32
N SER A 158 -25.18 -6.08 6.86
CA SER A 158 -24.97 -5.51 5.53
C SER A 158 -23.59 -4.85 5.43
N TRP A 159 -23.11 -4.58 4.20
CA TRP A 159 -21.86 -3.87 4.01
C TRP A 159 -21.95 -2.42 4.52
N GLU A 160 -23.14 -1.82 4.46
CA GLU A 160 -23.45 -0.52 5.04
C GLU A 160 -23.31 -0.55 6.56
N ASP A 161 -23.91 -1.54 7.22
CA ASP A 161 -23.78 -1.71 8.66
C ASP A 161 -22.32 -1.91 9.06
N ILE A 162 -21.57 -2.72 8.32
CA ILE A 162 -20.15 -2.97 8.59
C ILE A 162 -19.31 -1.70 8.43
N ASN A 163 -19.53 -0.91 7.38
CA ASN A 163 -18.83 0.36 7.19
C ASN A 163 -19.14 1.35 8.32
N LEU A 164 -20.42 1.49 8.71
CA LEU A 164 -20.78 2.34 9.85
C LEU A 164 -20.18 1.83 11.17
N MET A 165 -20.22 0.51 11.42
CA MET A 165 -19.63 -0.10 12.62
C MET A 165 -18.12 0.12 12.66
N ALA A 166 -17.43 -0.01 11.52
CA ALA A 166 -15.99 0.20 11.41
C ALA A 166 -15.61 1.67 11.64
N ASN A 167 -16.37 2.61 11.06
CA ASN A 167 -16.17 4.03 11.30
C ASN A 167 -16.43 4.41 12.75
N ALA A 168 -17.51 3.88 13.35
CA ALA A 168 -17.82 4.09 14.75
C ALA A 168 -16.76 3.50 15.68
N ALA A 169 -16.26 2.29 15.39
CA ALA A 169 -15.16 1.67 16.11
C ALA A 169 -13.93 2.57 16.12
N LEU A 170 -13.55 3.11 14.97
CA LEU A 170 -12.42 4.03 14.84
C LEU A 170 -12.63 5.34 15.61
N ARG A 171 -13.81 5.96 15.50
CA ARG A 171 -14.16 7.23 16.21
C ARG A 171 -14.20 7.08 17.72
N THR A 172 -14.66 5.94 18.21
CA THR A 172 -14.87 5.67 19.64
C THR A 172 -13.66 4.99 20.30
N GLY A 173 -12.68 4.56 19.49
CA GLY A 173 -11.55 3.74 19.94
C GLY A 173 -11.93 2.35 20.45
N GLN A 174 -13.14 1.89 20.13
CA GLN A 174 -13.64 0.57 20.56
C GLN A 174 -13.45 -0.47 19.46
N PRO A 175 -13.28 -1.75 19.80
CA PRO A 175 -13.26 -2.80 18.79
C PRO A 175 -14.61 -2.90 18.05
N ILE A 176 -14.56 -3.21 16.75
CA ILE A 176 -15.78 -3.34 15.92
C ILE A 176 -16.76 -4.38 16.45
N SER A 177 -16.26 -5.45 17.09
CA SER A 177 -17.09 -6.47 17.73
C SER A 177 -17.96 -5.92 18.87
N GLN A 178 -17.47 -4.92 19.60
CA GLN A 178 -18.22 -4.26 20.66
C GLN A 178 -19.32 -3.38 20.08
N ILE A 179 -19.03 -2.62 19.01
CA ILE A 179 -20.04 -1.84 18.29
C ILE A 179 -21.13 -2.75 17.73
N ALA A 180 -20.74 -3.88 17.12
CA ALA A 180 -21.68 -4.89 16.63
C ALA A 180 -22.56 -5.48 17.75
N SER A 181 -21.99 -5.75 18.93
CA SER A 181 -22.74 -6.24 20.08
C SER A 181 -23.79 -5.23 20.58
N LEU A 182 -23.46 -3.94 20.59
CA LEU A 182 -24.44 -2.91 20.95
C LEU A 182 -25.58 -2.83 19.92
N ARG A 183 -25.27 -2.96 18.63
CA ARG A 183 -26.28 -3.00 17.56
C ARG A 183 -27.19 -4.22 17.68
N SER A 184 -26.65 -5.40 17.97
CA SER A 184 -27.48 -6.61 18.14
C SER A 184 -28.37 -6.56 19.39
N GLN A 185 -28.01 -5.77 20.40
CA GLN A 185 -28.85 -5.48 21.56
C GLN A 185 -29.97 -4.46 21.27
N GLY A 186 -30.05 -3.94 20.05
CA GLY A 186 -31.10 -3.01 19.62
C GLY A 186 -30.79 -1.54 19.86
N LEU A 187 -29.58 -1.17 20.32
CA LEU A 187 -29.21 0.24 20.49
C LEU A 187 -29.14 0.93 19.13
N SER A 188 -29.69 2.14 19.05
CA SER A 188 -29.57 3.00 17.88
C SER A 188 -28.16 3.59 17.77
N TRP A 189 -27.81 4.13 16.60
CA TRP A 189 -26.55 4.88 16.44
C TRP A 189 -26.47 6.10 17.36
N ALA A 190 -27.60 6.73 17.69
CA ALA A 190 -27.65 7.84 18.62
C ALA A 190 -27.35 7.39 20.07
N ASP A 191 -27.84 6.21 20.47
CA ASP A 191 -27.53 5.62 21.78
C ASP A 191 -26.04 5.29 21.89
N ILE A 192 -25.48 4.69 20.84
CA ILE A 192 -24.04 4.37 20.76
C ILE A 192 -23.21 5.66 20.81
N ALA A 193 -23.61 6.70 20.07
CA ALA A 193 -22.93 7.98 20.05
C ALA A 193 -22.92 8.63 21.45
N THR A 194 -24.08 8.66 22.11
CA THR A 194 -24.26 9.18 23.47
C THR A 194 -23.41 8.40 24.46
N ARG A 195 -23.41 7.06 24.36
CA ARG A 195 -22.65 6.17 25.25
C ARG A 195 -21.14 6.43 25.20
N TYR A 196 -20.60 6.79 24.05
CA TYR A 196 -19.17 7.08 23.87
C TYR A 196 -18.86 8.58 23.78
N ASN A 197 -19.81 9.45 24.11
CA ASN A 197 -19.65 10.90 24.08
C ASN A 197 -19.11 11.44 22.73
N VAL A 198 -19.64 10.92 21.63
CA VAL A 198 -19.34 11.38 20.26
C VAL A 198 -20.61 11.90 19.61
N ALA A 199 -20.48 12.90 18.74
CA ALA A 199 -21.65 13.45 18.06
C ALA A 199 -22.18 12.43 17.02
N CYS A 200 -23.50 12.23 16.96
CA CYS A 200 -24.11 11.22 16.08
C CYS A 200 -23.70 11.40 14.59
N ASN A 201 -23.60 12.64 14.12
CA ASN A 201 -23.14 12.96 12.76
C ASN A 201 -21.68 12.52 12.48
N THR A 202 -20.82 12.43 13.51
CA THR A 202 -19.44 11.98 13.35
C THR A 202 -19.31 10.47 13.16
N LEU A 203 -20.29 9.69 13.65
CA LEU A 203 -20.33 8.24 13.43
C LEU A 203 -20.67 7.87 11.99
N VAL A 204 -21.47 8.70 11.32
CA VAL A 204 -21.87 8.49 9.92
C VAL A 204 -20.93 9.15 8.92
N SER A 205 -20.01 10.01 9.39
CA SER A 205 -19.02 10.69 8.55
C SER A 205 -17.70 9.89 8.53
N PRO A 206 -17.30 9.29 7.39
CA PRO A 206 -16.06 8.53 7.29
C PRO A 206 -14.85 9.31 7.82
N VAL A 207 -14.02 8.65 8.64
CA VAL A 207 -12.74 9.18 9.09
C VAL A 207 -11.77 9.14 7.91
N PRO A 208 -11.19 10.27 7.48
CA PRO A 208 -10.16 10.27 6.44
C PRO A 208 -9.03 9.29 6.81
N ALA A 209 -8.55 8.51 5.84
CA ALA A 209 -7.55 7.44 6.04
C ALA A 209 -6.20 7.92 6.63
N THR A 210 -6.01 9.22 6.84
CA THR A 210 -4.78 9.84 7.30
C THR A 210 -4.55 9.80 8.81
N CYS A 211 -5.42 9.19 9.63
CA CYS A 211 -5.42 9.43 11.08
C CYS A 211 -5.37 8.19 11.99
N VAL A 212 -4.88 7.03 11.57
CA VAL A 212 -4.88 5.84 12.44
C VAL A 212 -3.47 5.43 12.87
N MET A 213 -2.98 6.03 13.95
CA MET A 213 -2.00 5.37 14.84
C MET A 213 -2.76 4.84 16.05
N THR A 214 -2.96 3.54 16.14
CA THR A 214 -3.56 2.91 17.32
C THR A 214 -2.47 2.57 18.34
N SER A 215 -2.47 3.28 19.48
CA SER A 215 -1.96 2.75 20.73
C SER A 215 -2.93 1.69 21.26
N PRO A 216 -2.47 0.52 21.74
CA PRO A 216 -3.34 -0.42 22.43
C PRO A 216 -3.68 0.13 23.82
N VAL A 217 -4.96 0.43 24.05
CA VAL A 217 -5.49 0.84 25.36
C VAL A 217 -6.28 -0.33 25.97
N GLY A 218 -5.90 -0.73 27.19
CA GLY A 218 -6.71 -1.60 28.02
C GLY A 218 -6.05 -1.95 29.36
N ALA A 219 -6.44 -1.28 30.43
CA ALA A 219 -6.67 -1.85 31.77
C ALA A 219 -7.16 -0.77 32.76
N GLY A 220 -8.35 -0.98 33.34
CA GLY A 220 -8.87 -0.21 34.48
C GLY A 220 -8.29 -0.69 35.82
N PRO A 221 -8.64 -0.03 36.95
CA PRO A 221 -7.83 -0.02 38.17
C PRO A 221 -8.36 -0.94 39.28
N VAL A 222 -7.50 -1.77 39.90
CA VAL A 222 -7.59 -2.10 41.35
C VAL A 222 -6.22 -2.57 41.90
N ALA A 223 -5.83 -1.99 43.04
CA ALA A 223 -4.93 -2.39 44.14
C ALA A 223 -3.61 -3.16 43.89
N GLN A 224 -2.50 -2.54 44.33
CA GLN A 224 -1.15 -3.12 44.51
C GLN A 224 -1.10 -4.18 45.62
N PRO A 225 -0.23 -5.21 45.48
CA PRO A 225 1.05 -5.16 46.19
C PRO A 225 2.28 -5.67 45.42
N CYS A 226 3.42 -5.04 45.74
CA CYS A 226 4.84 -5.37 45.53
C CYS A 226 5.36 -5.86 44.15
N ALA A 227 6.33 -5.10 43.65
CA ALA A 227 6.93 -5.16 42.32
C ALA A 227 7.70 -6.46 41.99
N PRO A 228 7.47 -7.04 40.81
CA PRO A 228 8.51 -7.68 40.01
C PRO A 228 9.21 -6.61 39.15
N ARG A 229 10.52 -6.77 38.94
CA ARG A 229 11.28 -5.99 37.95
C ARG A 229 10.50 -6.00 36.64
N THR A 230 10.13 -4.81 36.17
CA THR A 230 9.47 -4.63 34.87
C THR A 230 10.35 -5.26 33.80
N PRO A 231 9.88 -6.28 33.07
CA PRO A 231 10.46 -6.61 31.78
C PRO A 231 10.43 -5.32 30.97
N CYS A 232 11.53 -4.98 30.28
CA CYS A 232 11.50 -3.91 29.29
C CYS A 232 10.25 -4.11 28.43
N PRO A 233 9.40 -3.08 28.24
CA PRO A 233 8.24 -3.23 27.38
C PRO A 233 8.75 -3.77 26.05
N ILE A 234 8.28 -4.94 25.66
CA ILE A 234 8.49 -5.45 24.31
C ILE A 234 7.71 -4.48 23.43
N ILE A 235 8.39 -3.42 23.00
CA ILE A 235 7.85 -2.50 22.01
C ILE A 235 7.73 -3.37 20.77
N ASN A 236 6.49 -3.72 20.44
CA ASN A 236 6.15 -4.45 19.22
C ASN A 236 6.41 -3.48 18.07
N LEU A 237 7.69 -3.29 17.74
CA LEU A 237 8.12 -2.38 16.70
C LEU A 237 7.56 -2.93 15.39
N PRO A 238 6.74 -2.15 14.67
CA PRO A 238 6.19 -2.59 13.40
C PRO A 238 7.34 -2.97 12.47
N CYS A 239 7.15 -4.04 11.70
CA CYS A 239 8.12 -4.45 10.68
C CYS A 239 8.34 -3.25 9.74
N ALA A 240 9.57 -2.79 9.66
CA ALA A 240 9.93 -1.60 8.91
C ALA A 240 11.37 -1.69 8.40
N ILE A 241 11.61 -1.09 7.24
CA ILE A 241 12.94 -0.86 6.68
C ILE A 241 13.40 0.52 7.11
N TYR A 242 14.60 0.60 7.66
CA TYR A 242 15.20 1.82 8.18
C TYR A 242 16.36 2.29 7.31
N ASP A 243 16.57 3.60 7.24
CA ASP A 243 17.77 4.18 6.66
C ASP A 243 18.97 4.05 7.61
N ILE A 244 20.15 4.46 7.14
CA ILE A 244 21.38 4.46 7.96
C ILE A 244 21.31 5.40 9.17
N ARG A 245 20.30 6.28 9.25
CA ARG A 245 20.05 7.20 10.37
C ARG A 245 18.95 6.69 11.30
N GLY A 246 18.44 5.48 11.08
CA GLY A 246 17.37 4.88 11.89
C GLY A 246 15.98 5.45 11.60
N ARG A 247 15.78 6.16 10.48
CA ARG A 247 14.46 6.65 10.06
C ARG A 247 13.73 5.58 9.26
N ILE A 248 12.43 5.42 9.49
CA ILE A 248 11.60 4.50 8.70
C ILE A 248 11.52 5.00 7.26
N ILE A 249 11.98 4.17 6.32
CA ILE A 249 11.82 4.41 4.88
C ILE A 249 10.56 3.71 4.37
N LEU A 250 10.31 2.48 4.84
CA LEU A 250 9.18 1.67 4.44
C LEU A 250 8.61 0.92 5.64
N SER A 251 7.37 1.23 6.02
CA SER A 251 6.59 0.41 6.95
C SER A 251 5.84 -0.71 6.21
N GLN A 252 5.40 -1.74 6.96
CA GLN A 252 4.57 -2.80 6.42
C GLN A 252 3.29 -2.26 5.76
N ASP A 253 2.61 -1.29 6.38
CA ASP A 253 1.38 -0.71 5.83
C ASP A 253 1.61 0.03 4.51
N GLN A 254 2.73 0.75 4.41
CA GLN A 254 3.13 1.39 3.15
C GLN A 254 3.43 0.35 2.07
N ALA A 255 4.12 -0.75 2.40
CA ALA A 255 4.38 -1.83 1.45
C ALA A 255 3.07 -2.45 0.94
N LEU A 256 2.14 -2.78 1.85
CA LEU A 256 0.82 -3.30 1.50
C LEU A 256 0.01 -2.33 0.64
N ASN A 257 0.12 -1.02 0.90
CA ASN A 257 -0.51 0.00 0.06
C ASN A 257 0.08 0.00 -1.35
N TYR A 258 1.40 -0.10 -1.52
CA TYR A 258 2.00 -0.21 -2.85
C TYR A 258 1.55 -1.48 -3.58
N TYR A 259 1.43 -2.62 -2.89
CA TYR A 259 0.89 -3.84 -3.50
C TYR A 259 -0.54 -3.65 -3.99
N ALA A 260 -1.38 -2.98 -3.20
CA ALA A 260 -2.75 -2.65 -3.57
C ALA A 260 -2.83 -1.73 -4.81
N ASN A 261 -1.79 -0.94 -5.06
CA ASN A 261 -1.64 -0.09 -6.24
C ASN A 261 -1.03 -0.82 -7.46
N GLY A 262 -0.85 -2.14 -7.36
CA GLY A 262 -0.37 -2.99 -8.46
C GLY A 262 1.15 -2.98 -8.64
N TYR A 263 1.92 -2.66 -7.59
CA TYR A 263 3.35 -2.91 -7.58
C TYR A 263 3.63 -4.34 -7.08
N ASP A 264 4.56 -5.04 -7.70
CA ASP A 264 5.03 -6.32 -7.20
C ASP A 264 5.90 -6.14 -5.94
N TRP A 265 5.95 -7.14 -5.06
CA TRP A 265 6.81 -7.06 -3.88
C TRP A 265 8.28 -6.81 -4.24
N LEU A 266 8.71 -7.33 -5.40
CA LEU A 266 10.07 -7.17 -5.87
C LEU A 266 10.36 -5.73 -6.32
N ASP A 267 9.36 -5.06 -6.94
CA ASP A 267 9.45 -3.65 -7.29
C ASP A 267 9.61 -2.80 -6.03
N VAL A 268 8.81 -3.08 -5.00
CA VAL A 268 8.83 -2.35 -3.73
C VAL A 268 10.14 -2.59 -2.98
N ALA A 269 10.67 -3.81 -3.00
CA ALA A 269 11.95 -4.14 -2.37
C ALA A 269 13.12 -3.40 -3.04
N VAL A 270 13.19 -3.43 -4.39
CA VAL A 270 14.22 -2.72 -5.15
C VAL A 270 14.08 -1.21 -4.94
N ALA A 271 12.86 -0.67 -4.98
CA ALA A 271 12.61 0.75 -4.74
C ALA A 271 13.03 1.18 -3.32
N ALA A 272 12.79 0.34 -2.30
CA ALA A 272 13.22 0.61 -0.93
C ALA A 272 14.75 0.67 -0.80
N ASN A 273 15.47 -0.22 -1.49
CA ASN A 273 16.94 -0.20 -1.52
C ASN A 273 17.49 1.05 -2.19
N ILE A 274 16.88 1.45 -3.32
CA ILE A 274 17.27 2.66 -4.05
C ILE A 274 16.96 3.91 -3.22
N ALA A 275 15.79 3.98 -2.60
CA ALA A 275 15.42 5.05 -1.68
C ALA A 275 16.38 5.14 -0.49
N ARG A 276 16.80 4.00 0.07
CA ARG A 276 17.80 3.95 1.15
C ARG A 276 19.16 4.50 0.73
N TYR A 277 19.59 4.21 -0.50
CA TYR A 277 20.89 4.64 -1.03
C TYR A 277 20.90 6.12 -1.43
N THR A 278 19.84 6.57 -2.09
CA THR A 278 19.75 7.91 -2.70
C THR A 278 19.11 8.95 -1.78
N GLY A 279 18.33 8.52 -0.79
CA GLY A 279 17.49 9.38 0.04
C GLY A 279 16.17 9.83 -0.61
N MET A 280 15.86 9.33 -1.82
CA MET A 280 14.61 9.69 -2.50
C MET A 280 13.38 9.00 -1.88
N PRO A 281 12.18 9.58 -2.01
CA PRO A 281 10.94 8.94 -1.60
C PRO A 281 10.67 7.65 -2.41
N ILE A 282 10.26 6.56 -1.74
CA ILE A 282 9.95 5.28 -2.41
C ILE A 282 8.89 5.44 -3.50
N PHE A 283 7.85 6.25 -3.27
CA PHE A 283 6.80 6.47 -4.26
C PHE A 283 7.33 7.09 -5.56
N GLN A 284 8.31 8.01 -5.47
CA GLN A 284 8.95 8.60 -6.64
C GLN A 284 9.70 7.50 -7.43
N VAL A 285 10.53 6.72 -6.73
CA VAL A 285 11.28 5.61 -7.33
C VAL A 285 10.36 4.61 -8.04
N LEU A 286 9.23 4.26 -7.42
CA LEU A 286 8.23 3.37 -7.99
C LEU A 286 7.54 3.96 -9.23
N THR A 287 7.28 5.26 -9.22
CA THR A 287 6.67 5.97 -10.36
C THR A 287 7.63 6.00 -11.55
N ASP A 288 8.90 6.32 -11.31
CA ASP A 288 9.93 6.32 -12.35
C ASP A 288 10.19 4.92 -12.89
N MET A 289 10.12 3.90 -12.04
CA MET A 289 10.25 2.49 -12.43
C MET A 289 9.20 2.10 -13.47
N ARG A 290 7.94 2.54 -13.29
CA ARG A 290 6.89 2.34 -14.31
C ARG A 290 7.15 3.10 -15.59
N GLY A 291 7.66 4.33 -15.50
CA GLY A 291 7.97 5.15 -16.68
C GLY A 291 9.11 4.60 -17.53
N MET A 292 10.14 4.04 -16.89
CA MET A 292 11.36 3.55 -17.56
C MET A 292 11.28 2.09 -18.00
N GLY A 293 10.30 1.33 -17.50
CA GLY A 293 10.02 -0.06 -17.91
C GLY A 293 11.07 -1.09 -17.52
N SER A 294 12.11 -0.72 -16.77
CA SER A 294 13.19 -1.61 -16.36
C SER A 294 13.90 -1.11 -15.10
N TRP A 295 14.15 -2.02 -14.15
CA TRP A 295 14.96 -1.72 -12.97
C TRP A 295 16.37 -1.27 -13.32
N TRP A 296 16.96 -1.82 -14.40
CA TRP A 296 18.32 -1.47 -14.80
C TRP A 296 18.45 -0.01 -15.19
N ASN A 297 17.53 0.51 -15.99
CA ASN A 297 17.54 1.91 -16.42
C ASN A 297 17.52 2.83 -15.20
N LEU A 298 16.69 2.49 -14.22
CA LEU A 298 16.53 3.27 -13.01
C LEU A 298 17.76 3.18 -12.09
N ILE A 299 18.41 2.02 -12.02
CA ILE A 299 19.68 1.83 -11.30
C ILE A 299 20.81 2.67 -11.93
N TYR A 300 20.90 2.71 -13.26
CA TYR A 300 21.87 3.54 -13.98
C TYR A 300 21.58 5.04 -13.78
N GLU A 301 20.33 5.45 -13.95
CA GLU A 301 19.90 6.85 -13.78
C GLU A 301 20.27 7.37 -12.39
N TYR A 302 19.94 6.59 -11.36
CA TYR A 302 20.21 6.96 -9.97
C TYR A 302 21.63 6.62 -9.48
N SER A 303 22.50 6.13 -10.38
CA SER A 303 23.87 5.74 -10.05
C SER A 303 23.96 4.80 -8.84
N VAL A 304 22.97 3.92 -8.67
CA VAL A 304 22.94 2.94 -7.57
C VAL A 304 23.72 1.70 -8.00
N PRO A 305 24.63 1.16 -7.18
CA PRO A 305 25.26 -0.11 -7.51
C PRO A 305 24.20 -1.24 -7.61
N PRO A 306 24.22 -2.10 -8.65
CA PRO A 306 23.25 -3.19 -8.77
C PRO A 306 23.25 -4.14 -7.57
N SER A 307 24.42 -4.33 -6.93
CA SER A 307 24.57 -5.12 -5.69
C SER A 307 23.86 -4.51 -4.48
N VAL A 308 23.54 -3.22 -4.50
CA VAL A 308 22.75 -2.54 -3.47
C VAL A 308 21.26 -2.61 -3.83
N ALA A 309 20.91 -2.20 -5.05
CA ALA A 309 19.52 -2.14 -5.49
C ALA A 309 18.84 -3.53 -5.47
N PHE A 310 19.54 -4.57 -5.93
CA PHE A 310 18.99 -5.90 -6.06
C PHE A 310 19.17 -6.81 -4.84
N ASN A 311 19.81 -6.34 -3.77
CA ASN A 311 19.90 -7.14 -2.54
C ASN A 311 18.58 -7.08 -1.76
N VAL A 312 17.67 -8.00 -2.04
CA VAL A 312 16.32 -8.04 -1.43
C VAL A 312 16.21 -9.06 -0.29
N ALA A 313 17.33 -9.68 0.09
CA ALA A 313 17.39 -10.67 1.17
C ALA A 313 16.88 -10.14 2.51
N ASP A 314 17.02 -8.83 2.75
CA ASP A 314 16.59 -8.17 3.98
C ASP A 314 15.15 -7.63 3.90
N TYR A 315 14.39 -7.93 2.83
CA TYR A 315 13.03 -7.44 2.65
C TYR A 315 12.05 -8.20 3.57
N PRO A 316 11.47 -7.54 4.61
CA PRO A 316 10.82 -8.23 5.72
C PRO A 316 9.32 -8.50 5.48
N PHE A 317 8.77 -8.07 4.35
CA PHE A 317 7.33 -8.08 4.09
C PHE A 317 6.91 -9.31 3.26
N PRO A 318 5.61 -9.64 3.21
CA PRO A 318 5.11 -10.73 2.38
C PRO A 318 5.55 -10.60 0.92
N GLN A 319 6.04 -11.70 0.36
CA GLN A 319 6.63 -11.79 -0.99
C GLN A 319 5.64 -12.39 -2.00
N ASN A 320 4.39 -11.92 -1.98
CA ASN A 320 3.38 -12.38 -2.91
C ASN A 320 3.57 -11.65 -4.25
N SER A 321 3.97 -12.39 -5.28
CA SER A 321 4.19 -11.81 -6.61
C SER A 321 2.89 -11.72 -7.40
N ILE A 322 2.66 -10.58 -8.06
CA ILE A 322 1.58 -10.37 -9.03
C ILE A 322 2.03 -10.70 -10.46
N TYR A 323 3.34 -10.85 -10.69
CA TYR A 323 3.87 -11.33 -11.95
C TYR A 323 3.46 -12.77 -12.22
N SER A 324 3.36 -13.14 -13.50
CA SER A 324 3.24 -14.55 -13.87
C SER A 324 4.47 -15.31 -13.35
N SER A 325 4.32 -16.60 -13.02
CA SER A 325 5.42 -17.42 -12.48
C SER A 325 6.69 -17.34 -13.32
N LYS A 326 6.55 -17.30 -14.65
CA LYS A 326 7.68 -17.16 -15.59
C LYS A 326 8.41 -15.82 -15.47
N VAL A 327 7.68 -14.71 -15.31
CA VAL A 327 8.27 -13.37 -15.16
C VAL A 327 8.89 -13.22 -13.76
N ALA A 328 8.21 -13.70 -12.72
CA ALA A 328 8.74 -13.74 -11.37
C ALA A 328 10.05 -14.54 -11.28
N GLU A 329 10.10 -15.72 -11.89
CA GLU A 329 11.31 -16.56 -11.94
C GLU A 329 12.45 -15.87 -12.71
N ALA A 330 12.16 -15.26 -13.87
CA ALA A 330 13.16 -14.52 -14.64
C ALA A 330 13.74 -13.34 -13.86
N ASN A 331 12.88 -12.58 -13.17
CA ASN A 331 13.28 -11.47 -12.32
C ASN A 331 14.11 -11.95 -11.13
N MET A 332 13.69 -13.00 -10.43
CA MET A 332 14.44 -13.60 -9.34
C MET A 332 15.81 -14.10 -9.79
N LYS A 333 15.89 -14.76 -10.95
CA LYS A 333 17.16 -15.21 -11.53
C LYS A 333 18.09 -14.05 -11.88
N ALA A 334 17.55 -12.95 -12.39
CA ALA A 334 18.32 -11.75 -12.72
C ALA A 334 18.96 -11.11 -11.48
N ILE A 335 18.27 -11.15 -10.34
CA ILE A 335 18.76 -10.57 -9.08
C ILE A 335 19.52 -11.56 -8.19
N GLN A 336 19.44 -12.87 -8.47
CA GLN A 336 20.01 -13.91 -7.60
C GLN A 336 21.52 -13.72 -7.38
N LYS A 337 22.26 -13.32 -8.42
CA LYS A 337 23.71 -13.05 -8.34
C LYS A 337 24.08 -11.86 -7.45
N TYR A 338 23.11 -11.03 -7.06
CA TYR A 338 23.29 -9.87 -6.20
C TYR A 338 22.81 -10.11 -4.76
N GLN A 339 22.14 -11.23 -4.49
CA GLN A 339 21.74 -11.57 -3.13
C GLN A 339 22.98 -11.81 -2.29
N ARG A 340 23.05 -11.13 -1.14
CA ARG A 340 23.99 -11.47 -0.07
C ARG A 340 23.22 -12.22 1.01
N ALA A 341 23.91 -12.99 1.84
CA ALA A 341 23.27 -13.54 3.03
C ALA A 341 22.65 -12.37 3.81
N GLY A 342 21.34 -12.47 4.08
CA GLY A 342 20.61 -11.43 4.80
C GLY A 342 21.31 -11.14 6.12
N VAL A 343 21.56 -9.87 6.38
CA VAL A 343 22.18 -9.42 7.64
C VAL A 343 21.11 -9.30 8.71
N TYR A 344 19.85 -9.12 8.29
CA TYR A 344 18.73 -8.99 9.20
C TYR A 344 18.02 -10.33 9.34
N PRO A 345 17.72 -10.77 10.59
CA PRO A 345 16.87 -11.93 10.76
C PRO A 345 15.54 -11.66 10.03
N PRO A 346 14.98 -12.67 9.32
CA PRO A 346 13.60 -12.57 8.85
C PRO A 346 12.73 -12.17 10.05
N CYS A 347 11.61 -11.50 9.82
CA CYS A 347 10.68 -11.10 10.87
C CYS A 347 10.03 -12.32 11.54
N THR A 348 10.82 -13.04 12.32
CA THR A 348 10.46 -14.04 13.30
C THR A 348 10.76 -13.40 14.64
N TYR A 349 9.70 -13.11 15.40
CA TYR A 349 9.72 -12.66 16.79
C TYR A 349 10.90 -13.19 17.63
N PRO A 350 11.50 -12.39 18.55
CA PRO A 350 11.90 -10.99 18.45
C PRO A 350 13.46 -10.81 18.46
N PRO A 351 13.98 -9.64 18.03
CA PRO A 351 15.41 -9.30 18.02
C PRO A 351 16.01 -9.03 19.42
N PRO A 352 17.35 -9.03 19.57
CA PRO A 352 18.03 -8.81 20.85
C PRO A 352 17.76 -7.40 21.41
N ALA A 353 17.43 -7.36 22.70
CA ALA A 353 17.17 -6.13 23.43
C ALA A 353 18.43 -5.25 23.50
N ILE A 354 18.36 -4.04 22.94
CA ILE A 354 19.35 -2.99 23.21
C ILE A 354 18.86 -2.24 24.45
N CYS A 355 19.47 -2.51 25.60
CA CYS A 355 19.19 -1.79 26.84
C CYS A 355 19.75 -0.36 26.75
N SER A 356 18.88 0.66 26.86
CA SER A 356 19.32 2.03 27.12
C SER A 356 19.68 2.19 28.61
N PRO A 357 20.69 3.01 28.96
CA PRO A 357 21.12 3.19 30.35
C PRO A 357 20.05 3.90 31.19
N CYS A 358 19.72 3.32 32.35
CA CYS A 358 18.83 3.89 33.35
C CYS A 358 19.29 5.29 33.77
N SER A 359 18.50 6.30 33.42
CA SER A 359 18.75 7.72 33.74
C SER A 359 17.82 8.24 34.85
N SER A 360 17.61 7.44 35.90
CA SER A 360 16.93 7.94 37.11
C SER A 360 17.33 7.17 38.39
N CYS A 361 18.51 7.48 38.90
CA CYS A 361 18.76 7.40 40.34
C CYS A 361 18.85 8.85 40.86
N GLN A 362 17.75 9.39 41.36
CA GLN A 362 17.77 10.60 42.18
C GLN A 362 18.02 10.18 43.62
N PRO A 363 19.07 10.70 44.30
CA PRO A 363 19.31 10.38 45.70
C PRO A 363 18.31 11.12 46.59
N THR A 364 17.50 10.36 47.32
CA THR A 364 16.71 10.90 48.43
C THR A 364 17.64 11.16 49.62
N THR A 365 17.80 12.43 49.98
CA THR A 365 18.57 12.85 51.16
C THR A 365 17.79 12.57 52.43
N VAL A 366 18.32 11.70 53.29
CA VAL A 366 17.89 11.58 54.70
C VAL A 366 18.82 12.48 55.54
N PRO A 367 18.29 13.43 56.34
CA PRO A 367 19.13 14.27 57.19
C PRO A 367 19.75 13.46 58.34
N GLY A 368 21.08 13.46 58.46
CA GLY A 368 21.79 12.95 59.63
C GLY A 368 22.74 11.76 59.41
N GLN A 369 22.89 11.25 58.19
CA GLN A 369 23.93 10.27 57.87
C GLN A 369 24.92 10.85 56.87
N GLY A 370 26.22 10.75 57.19
CA GLY A 370 27.31 11.13 56.29
C GLY A 370 27.26 10.38 54.96
N PRO A 371 27.97 10.86 53.93
CA PRO A 371 27.81 10.39 52.56
C PRO A 371 28.12 8.88 52.44
N ALA A 372 27.09 8.09 52.18
CA ALA A 372 27.24 6.67 51.84
C ALA A 372 27.78 6.56 50.41
N VAL A 373 28.97 5.99 50.27
CA VAL A 373 29.60 5.66 48.99
C VAL A 373 28.81 4.51 48.35
N CYS A 374 28.22 4.73 47.17
CA CYS A 374 27.66 3.65 46.37
C CYS A 374 28.78 2.71 45.91
N PRO A 375 28.70 1.38 46.15
CA PRO A 375 29.63 0.45 45.56
C PRO A 375 29.25 0.25 44.08
N CYS A 376 29.89 1.02 43.19
CA CYS A 376 29.95 0.66 41.78
C CYS A 376 30.95 -0.49 41.64
N ASN A 377 30.50 -1.65 41.19
CA ASN A 377 31.40 -2.72 40.74
C ASN A 377 32.29 -2.18 39.60
N PRO A 378 33.60 -2.42 39.60
CA PRO A 378 34.47 -1.97 38.52
C PRO A 378 34.09 -2.69 37.21
N VAL A 379 33.93 -1.90 36.16
CA VAL A 379 33.87 -2.37 34.77
C VAL A 379 35.18 -3.10 34.45
N PRO A 380 35.17 -4.30 33.86
CA PRO A 380 36.40 -4.95 33.43
C PRO A 380 37.06 -4.10 32.34
N THR A 381 38.28 -3.64 32.62
CA THR A 381 39.20 -3.03 31.65
C THR A 381 39.43 -4.00 30.50
N MET A 382 39.02 -3.62 29.29
CA MET A 382 39.49 -4.29 28.08
C MET A 382 40.96 -3.96 27.88
N THR A 383 41.79 -4.99 27.92
CA THR A 383 43.20 -4.95 27.55
C THR A 383 43.33 -4.56 26.07
N PRO A 384 44.19 -3.61 25.69
CA PRO A 384 44.45 -3.33 24.28
C PRO A 384 45.14 -4.54 23.62
N PRO A 385 44.82 -4.88 22.36
CA PRO A 385 45.52 -5.94 21.66
C PRO A 385 46.97 -5.55 21.41
N ALA A 386 47.85 -6.52 21.65
CA ALA A 386 49.29 -6.42 21.47
C ALA A 386 49.66 -5.95 20.05
N THR A 387 50.44 -4.88 19.98
CA THR A 387 51.24 -4.52 18.81
C THR A 387 52.27 -5.62 18.55
N CYS A 388 52.28 -6.18 17.34
CA CYS A 388 53.41 -6.96 16.82
C CYS A 388 54.13 -6.18 15.70
N PRO A 389 55.45 -6.38 15.56
CA PRO A 389 56.38 -5.44 14.94
C PRO A 389 56.54 -5.64 13.41
N PRO A 390 57.18 -4.68 12.71
CA PRO A 390 57.21 -4.66 11.25
C PRO A 390 58.30 -5.57 10.65
N GLY A 391 57.94 -6.24 9.55
CA GLY A 391 58.86 -6.61 8.47
C GLY A 391 59.34 -8.06 8.46
N THR A 392 58.90 -8.86 7.48
CA THR A 392 59.75 -9.40 6.40
C THR A 392 58.89 -10.19 5.41
N VAL A 393 59.08 -9.91 4.12
CA VAL A 393 58.40 -10.55 2.99
C VAL A 393 59.19 -11.80 2.59
N PRO A 394 58.56 -12.97 2.44
CA PRO A 394 59.10 -14.03 1.61
C PRO A 394 58.29 -14.15 0.31
N THR A 395 59.00 -13.90 -0.78
CA THR A 395 58.67 -14.25 -2.16
C THR A 395 58.40 -15.74 -2.28
N LEU A 396 57.24 -16.14 -2.80
CA LEU A 396 57.05 -17.47 -3.39
C LEU A 396 56.28 -17.36 -4.71
N THR A 397 57.02 -17.65 -5.75
CA THR A 397 56.66 -17.91 -7.14
C THR A 397 55.72 -19.12 -7.25
N PRO A 398 54.73 -19.10 -8.15
CA PRO A 398 54.17 -20.33 -8.70
C PRO A 398 54.66 -20.55 -10.14
N THR A 399 55.46 -21.59 -10.30
CA THR A 399 55.74 -22.30 -11.54
C THR A 399 54.56 -23.18 -11.94
N CYS A 400 54.08 -23.04 -13.18
CA CYS A 400 53.45 -24.14 -13.94
C CYS A 400 54.02 -24.16 -15.37
N PRO A 401 54.41 -25.34 -15.91
CA PRO A 401 54.99 -25.51 -17.25
C PRO A 401 53.89 -25.98 -18.25
N PRO A 402 54.17 -26.24 -19.55
CA PRO A 402 53.54 -25.47 -20.63
C PRO A 402 52.65 -26.29 -21.58
N GLY A 403 51.80 -25.55 -22.31
CA GLY A 403 51.64 -25.72 -23.76
C GLY A 403 50.66 -26.78 -24.25
N THR A 404 49.63 -26.32 -24.97
CA THR A 404 49.41 -26.74 -26.36
C THR A 404 48.49 -25.74 -27.06
N VAL A 405 49.05 -25.10 -28.10
CA VAL A 405 48.34 -24.28 -29.09
C VAL A 405 47.73 -25.23 -30.13
N PRO A 406 46.56 -24.89 -30.68
CA PRO A 406 46.49 -24.88 -32.14
C PRO A 406 45.91 -23.57 -32.70
N THR A 407 46.63 -23.14 -33.72
CA THR A 407 46.42 -22.08 -34.71
C THR A 407 45.21 -22.28 -35.61
N GLY A 408 44.66 -21.16 -36.12
CA GLY A 408 43.84 -21.07 -37.34
C GLY A 408 42.36 -20.82 -37.07
N THR A 409 41.62 -19.97 -37.79
CA THR A 409 41.80 -19.25 -39.06
C THR A 409 40.55 -18.35 -39.20
N GLY A 410 40.73 -17.08 -39.60
CA GLY A 410 39.85 -16.26 -40.48
C GLY A 410 38.37 -15.96 -40.08
N PRO A 411 37.88 -14.73 -40.32
CA PRO A 411 36.45 -14.43 -40.22
C PRO A 411 35.71 -14.88 -41.49
N VAL A 412 34.71 -15.76 -41.35
CA VAL A 412 33.81 -16.17 -42.44
C VAL A 412 32.59 -15.24 -42.43
N THR A 413 32.46 -14.49 -43.53
CA THR A 413 31.30 -13.69 -43.93
C THR A 413 30.03 -14.55 -44.06
N GLY A 414 28.89 -13.97 -43.67
CA GLY A 414 27.59 -14.64 -43.57
C GLY A 414 27.11 -15.34 -44.84
N GLN A 415 26.54 -16.52 -44.64
CA GLN A 415 25.77 -17.26 -45.64
C GLN A 415 24.27 -17.12 -45.32
N PRO A 416 23.39 -16.95 -46.32
CA PRO A 416 21.94 -16.90 -46.10
C PRO A 416 21.39 -18.30 -45.79
N TYR A 417 20.46 -18.37 -44.83
CA TYR A 417 19.70 -19.58 -44.54
C TYR A 417 18.49 -19.70 -45.47
N THR A 418 18.40 -20.81 -46.19
CA THR A 418 17.21 -21.21 -46.95
C THR A 418 16.32 -22.07 -46.06
N GLN A 419 15.07 -21.68 -45.86
CA GLN A 419 14.09 -22.49 -45.13
C GLN A 419 13.00 -22.95 -46.11
N THR A 420 12.91 -24.25 -46.33
CA THR A 420 11.94 -24.86 -47.25
C THR A 420 10.67 -25.19 -46.47
N THR A 421 9.53 -24.64 -46.90
CA THR A 421 8.22 -25.00 -46.33
C THR A 421 7.67 -26.28 -47.00
N PRO A 422 6.74 -27.00 -46.35
CA PRO A 422 6.18 -28.27 -46.86
C PRO A 422 5.46 -28.19 -48.21
N SER A 423 5.26 -26.98 -48.76
CA SER A 423 4.60 -26.73 -50.04
C SER A 423 5.56 -26.46 -51.21
N GLY A 424 6.88 -26.64 -51.01
CA GLY A 424 7.88 -26.61 -52.09
C GLY A 424 8.17 -25.23 -52.68
N THR A 425 7.70 -24.14 -52.08
CA THR A 425 8.01 -22.78 -52.56
C THR A 425 9.26 -22.25 -51.86
N THR A 426 10.30 -21.94 -52.64
CA THR A 426 11.56 -21.35 -52.14
C THR A 426 11.46 -19.83 -52.21
N VAL A 427 11.56 -19.13 -51.08
CA VAL A 427 11.62 -17.66 -51.02
C VAL A 427 13.00 -17.25 -50.51
N THR A 428 13.75 -16.53 -51.35
CA THR A 428 15.07 -15.96 -51.00
C THR A 428 14.88 -14.50 -50.60
N GLN A 429 15.13 -14.15 -49.34
CA GLN A 429 15.13 -12.74 -48.91
C GLN A 429 16.47 -12.07 -49.22
N PRO A 430 16.48 -10.84 -49.78
CA PRO A 430 17.71 -10.07 -49.95
C PRO A 430 18.17 -9.48 -48.61
N SER A 431 19.48 -9.60 -48.35
CA SER A 431 20.18 -8.97 -47.23
C SER A 431 20.15 -7.45 -47.37
N SER A 432 19.52 -6.76 -46.42
CA SER A 432 19.56 -5.30 -46.33
C SER A 432 20.93 -4.83 -45.85
N ALA A 433 21.52 -3.90 -46.60
CA ALA A 433 22.78 -3.23 -46.25
C ALA A 433 22.59 -2.25 -45.07
N PRO A 434 23.62 -2.04 -44.23
CA PRO A 434 23.55 -1.11 -43.11
C PRO A 434 23.65 0.36 -43.57
N TYR A 435 22.80 1.21 -42.99
CA TYR A 435 23.02 2.65 -42.80
C TYR A 435 23.01 2.93 -41.31
#